data_AF-A0A7D9E4Y7-F1
#
_entry.id   AF-A0A7D9E4Y7-F1
#
_cell.length_a   1.000
_cell.length_b   1.000
_cell.length_c   1.000
_cell.angle_alpha   90.00
_cell.angle_beta   90.00
_cell.angle_gamma   90.00
#
_symmetry.space_group_name_H-M   'P 1'
#
loop_
_entity.id
_entity.type
_entity.pdbx_description
1 polymer ?
#
loop_
_entity_poly.entity_id
_entity_poly.type
_entity_poly.pdbx_seq_one_letter_code
_entity_poly.pdbx_strand_id
1 'polypeptide(L)'
;MKKATATNTDPLMAWLCLWATPINSTLPSPVEFLFGRPIQHNLPKKIPKCKTTEEVTSRLLHGQATQKYYHDRNTKPLQPLKPGQGINIQDPRTQIWKPAGIKKKIQEVP
;
A
#
# COMPACT_ATOMS: atom_id res chain seq x y z
N MET A 1 9.54 3.22 12.91
CA MET A 1 10.76 3.53 13.69
C MET A 1 10.51 3.79 15.17
N LYS A 2 9.42 4.48 15.55
CA LYS A 2 9.10 4.78 16.97
C LYS A 2 9.14 3.57 17.92
N LYS A 3 8.78 2.37 17.44
CA LYS A 3 8.85 1.13 18.22
C LYS A 3 10.29 0.64 18.43
N ALA A 4 11.13 0.67 17.40
CA ALA A 4 12.54 0.28 17.52
C ALA A 4 13.32 1.23 18.44
N THR A 5 13.05 2.53 18.33
CA THR A 5 13.63 3.54 19.23
C THR A 5 13.15 3.35 20.68
N ALA A 6 11.90 2.92 20.90
CA ALA A 6 11.40 2.65 22.25
C ALA A 6 12.01 1.39 22.88
N THR A 7 12.35 0.38 22.07
CA THR A 7 12.96 -0.88 22.53
C THR A 7 14.50 -0.85 22.46
N ASN A 8 15.10 0.29 22.10
CA ASN A 8 16.54 0.46 21.89
C ASN A 8 17.13 -0.59 20.93
N THR A 9 16.35 -1.00 19.93
CA THR A 9 16.81 -1.89 18.87
C THR A 9 17.27 -1.09 17.66
N ASP A 10 18.27 -1.61 16.94
CA ASP A 10 18.80 -0.95 15.75
C ASP A 10 17.68 -0.68 14.72
N PRO A 11 17.44 0.59 14.36
CA PRO A 11 16.57 1.00 13.27
C PRO A 11 16.71 0.18 11.98
N LEU A 12 17.94 -0.08 11.54
CA LEU A 12 18.20 -0.75 10.28
C LEU A 12 17.84 -2.23 10.35
N MET A 13 18.15 -2.88 11.48
CA MET A 13 17.71 -4.24 11.76
C MET A 13 16.18 -4.37 11.76
N ALA A 14 15.47 -3.43 12.38
CA ALA A 14 14.00 -3.45 12.40
C ALA A 14 13.40 -3.33 10.98
N TRP A 15 14.04 -2.52 10.13
CA TRP A 15 13.65 -2.36 8.74
C TRP A 15 13.89 -3.62 7.92
N LEU A 16 15.05 -4.26 8.09
CA LEU A 16 15.37 -5.55 7.47
C LEU A 16 14.32 -6.61 7.85
N CYS A 17 13.96 -6.70 9.12
CA CYS A 17 12.93 -7.63 9.60
C CYS A 17 11.57 -7.34 8.94
N LEU A 18 11.14 -6.09 8.86
CA LEU A 18 9.88 -5.71 8.19
C LEU A 18 9.85 -6.13 6.71
N TRP A 19 10.97 -5.94 6.02
CA TRP A 19 11.12 -6.32 4.63
C TRP A 19 11.20 -7.83 4.39
N ALA A 20 11.71 -8.55 5.39
CA ALA A 20 11.81 -10.01 5.43
C ALA A 20 10.50 -10.71 5.83
N THR A 21 9.57 -10.00 6.48
CA THR A 21 8.29 -10.59 6.86
C THR A 21 7.39 -10.84 5.65
N PRO A 22 6.84 -12.06 5.48
CA PRO A 22 5.92 -12.37 4.40
C PRO A 22 4.62 -11.56 4.55
N ILE A 23 4.07 -11.09 3.44
CA ILE A 23 2.82 -10.29 3.42
C ILE A 23 1.65 -11.12 3.98
N ASN A 24 1.61 -12.40 3.62
CA ASN A 24 0.65 -13.38 4.15
C ASN A 24 1.26 -14.80 4.06
N SER A 25 0.51 -15.83 4.47
CA SER A 25 0.99 -17.22 4.42
C SER A 25 1.21 -17.78 3.00
N THR A 26 0.68 -17.11 1.97
CA THR A 26 0.67 -17.59 0.58
C THR A 26 1.57 -16.79 -0.35
N LEU A 27 2.01 -15.59 0.04
CA LEU A 27 2.83 -14.65 -0.72
C LEU A 27 4.23 -14.57 -0.11
N PRO A 28 5.26 -14.32 -0.95
CA PRO A 28 6.62 -14.09 -0.49
C PRO A 28 6.74 -12.77 0.29
N SER A 29 7.88 -12.58 0.96
CA SER A 29 8.22 -11.30 1.58
C SER A 29 8.47 -10.20 0.53
N PRO A 30 8.28 -8.91 0.87
CA PRO A 30 8.51 -7.81 -0.05
C PRO A 30 9.89 -7.83 -0.73
N VAL A 31 10.93 -8.19 0.03
CA VAL A 31 12.30 -8.30 -0.50
C VAL A 31 12.42 -9.48 -1.47
N GLU A 32 11.84 -10.63 -1.16
CA GLU A 32 11.82 -11.76 -2.11
C GLU A 32 11.01 -11.46 -3.37
N PHE A 33 9.94 -10.67 -3.25
CA PHE A 33 9.16 -10.20 -4.39
C PHE A 33 10.00 -9.28 -5.28
N LEU A 34 10.77 -8.35 -4.68
CA LEU A 34 11.64 -7.43 -5.41
C LEU A 34 12.78 -8.16 -6.15
N PHE A 35 13.42 -9.13 -5.49
CA PHE A 35 14.58 -9.82 -6.06
C PHE A 35 14.22 -11.10 -6.84
N GLY A 36 12.96 -11.52 -6.82
CA GLY A 36 12.49 -12.73 -7.51
C GLY A 36 13.11 -14.04 -7.00
N ARG A 37 13.76 -14.03 -5.83
CA ARG A 37 14.47 -15.17 -5.24
C ARG A 37 14.32 -15.19 -3.72
N PRO A 38 14.39 -16.36 -3.08
CA PRO A 38 14.46 -16.45 -1.63
C PRO A 38 15.74 -15.78 -1.11
N ILE A 39 15.62 -15.03 -0.01
CA ILE A 39 16.74 -14.33 0.63
C ILE A 39 16.92 -14.85 2.05
N GLN A 40 18.18 -15.11 2.42
CA GLN A 40 18.56 -15.54 3.76
C GLN A 40 18.46 -14.38 4.74
N HIS A 41 17.87 -14.63 5.90
CA HIS A 41 17.76 -13.66 6.99
C HIS A 41 17.44 -14.35 8.33
N ASN A 42 17.41 -13.58 9.40
CA ASN A 42 17.31 -14.08 10.78
C ASN A 42 15.91 -14.53 11.23
N LEU A 43 14.85 -14.25 10.46
CA LEU A 43 13.49 -14.67 10.83
C LEU A 43 13.21 -16.13 10.47
N PRO A 44 12.52 -16.89 11.33
CA PRO A 44 12.09 -18.24 11.01
C PRO A 44 11.12 -18.22 9.82
N LYS A 45 11.42 -19.04 8.81
CA LYS A 45 10.60 -19.17 7.60
C LYS A 45 10.20 -20.60 7.35
N LYS A 46 8.99 -20.75 6.80
CA LYS A 46 8.57 -21.98 6.15
C LYS A 46 9.30 -22.08 4.81
N ILE A 47 9.92 -23.23 4.52
CA ILE A 47 10.56 -23.51 3.22
C ILE A 47 9.48 -23.35 2.14
N PRO A 48 9.60 -22.34 1.25
CA PRO A 48 8.59 -22.13 0.24
C PRO A 48 8.65 -23.24 -0.81
N LYS A 49 7.48 -23.69 -1.26
CA LYS A 49 7.38 -24.43 -2.53
C LYS A 49 7.77 -23.47 -3.65
N CYS A 50 8.54 -23.94 -4.63
CA CYS A 50 8.87 -23.14 -5.81
C CYS A 50 7.55 -22.74 -6.49
N LYS A 51 7.25 -21.44 -6.51
CA LYS A 51 6.07 -20.88 -7.17
C LYS A 51 6.56 -20.03 -8.34
N THR A 52 5.89 -20.15 -9.47
CA THR A 52 6.14 -19.28 -10.61
C THR A 52 5.78 -17.84 -10.26
N THR A 53 6.50 -16.89 -10.82
CA THR A 53 6.26 -15.44 -10.64
C THR A 53 4.82 -15.06 -10.99
N GLU A 54 4.25 -15.67 -12.04
CA GLU A 54 2.85 -15.47 -12.46
C GLU A 54 1.83 -15.88 -11.39
N GLU A 55 2.07 -17.00 -10.69
CA GLU A 55 1.20 -17.46 -9.59
C GLU A 55 1.24 -16.49 -8.41
N VAL A 56 2.41 -15.90 -8.14
CA VAL A 56 2.55 -14.91 -7.06
C VAL A 56 1.80 -13.63 -7.43
N THR A 57 1.97 -13.14 -8.65
CA THR A 57 1.31 -11.92 -9.15
C THR A 57 -0.21 -12.06 -9.17
N SER A 58 -0.71 -13.18 -9.70
CA SER A 58 -2.17 -13.45 -9.72
C SER A 58 -2.79 -13.49 -8.32
N ARG A 59 -2.12 -14.14 -7.36
CA ARG A 59 -2.55 -14.15 -5.95
C ARG A 59 -2.52 -12.76 -5.32
N LEU A 60 -1.50 -11.96 -5.65
CA LEU A 60 -1.39 -10.58 -5.16
C LEU A 60 -2.55 -9.72 -5.67
N LEU A 61 -2.82 -9.77 -6.98
CA LEU A 61 -3.94 -9.05 -7.60
C LEU A 61 -5.28 -9.47 -7.01
N HIS A 62 -5.48 -10.78 -6.80
CA HIS A 62 -6.69 -11.28 -6.14
C HIS A 62 -6.83 -10.72 -4.73
N GLY A 63 -5.77 -10.78 -3.91
CA GLY A 63 -5.79 -10.23 -2.54
C GLY A 63 -6.08 -8.72 -2.51
N GLN A 64 -5.50 -7.96 -3.43
CA GLN A 64 -5.77 -6.52 -3.57
C GLN A 64 -7.23 -6.25 -3.95
N ALA A 65 -7.78 -7.03 -4.90
CA ALA A 65 -9.17 -6.90 -5.30
C ALA A 65 -10.14 -7.21 -4.14
N THR A 66 -9.86 -8.28 -3.38
CA THR A 66 -10.64 -8.64 -2.18
C THR A 66 -10.57 -7.54 -1.11
N GLN A 67 -9.37 -7.04 -0.83
CA GLN A 67 -9.17 -5.98 0.15
C GLN A 67 -9.91 -4.70 -0.27
N LYS A 68 -9.81 -4.31 -1.54
CA LYS A 68 -10.56 -3.18 -2.12
C LYS A 68 -12.06 -3.38 -1.95
N TYR A 69 -12.58 -4.55 -2.33
CA TYR A 69 -14.00 -4.86 -2.21
C TYR A 69 -14.53 -4.66 -0.78
N TYR A 70 -13.85 -5.23 0.23
CA TYR A 70 -14.30 -5.10 1.62
C TYR A 70 -14.09 -3.71 2.21
N HIS A 71 -13.05 -3.00 1.79
CA HIS A 71 -12.83 -1.61 2.16
C HIS A 71 -13.95 -0.71 1.61
N ASP A 72 -14.32 -0.92 0.34
CA ASP A 72 -15.26 -0.06 -0.38
C ASP A 72 -16.73 -0.47 -0.20
N ARG A 73 -17.04 -1.63 0.41
CA ARG A 73 -18.40 -2.20 0.49
C ARG A 73 -19.48 -1.27 1.05
N ASN A 74 -19.11 -0.38 1.97
CA ASN A 74 -20.01 0.56 2.63
C ASN A 74 -19.85 1.99 2.11
N THR A 75 -19.02 2.20 1.09
CA THR A 75 -18.78 3.52 0.52
C THR A 75 -19.92 3.90 -0.43
N LYS A 76 -20.27 5.19 -0.44
CA LYS A 76 -21.24 5.74 -1.39
C LYS A 76 -20.45 6.45 -2.49
N PRO A 77 -20.74 6.20 -3.78
CA PRO A 77 -20.08 6.90 -4.86
C PRO A 77 -20.39 8.40 -4.75
N LEU A 78 -19.33 9.22 -4.76
CA LEU A 78 -19.45 10.67 -4.76
C LEU A 78 -19.95 11.15 -6.12
N GLN A 79 -20.81 12.17 -6.11
CA GLN A 79 -21.28 12.78 -7.34
C GLN A 79 -20.12 13.50 -8.06
N PRO A 80 -20.04 13.42 -9.40
CA PRO A 80 -19.02 14.14 -10.15
C PRO A 80 -19.11 15.65 -9.91
N LEU A 81 -17.94 16.26 -9.75
CA LEU A 81 -17.79 17.71 -9.56
C LEU A 81 -18.14 18.48 -10.84
N LYS A 82 -18.95 19.54 -10.72
CA LYS A 82 -19.36 20.38 -11.86
C LYS A 82 -18.49 21.63 -11.98
N PRO A 83 -18.17 22.10 -13.20
CA PRO A 83 -17.55 23.41 -13.39
C PRO A 83 -18.35 24.52 -12.70
N GLY A 84 -17.66 25.42 -12.02
CA GLY A 84 -18.27 26.51 -11.25
C GLY A 84 -18.79 26.13 -9.85
N GLN A 85 -18.76 24.86 -9.45
CA GLN A 85 -19.15 24.47 -8.10
C GLN A 85 -18.11 24.97 -7.07
N GLY A 86 -18.61 25.60 -6.00
CA GLY A 86 -17.81 26.00 -4.85
C GLY A 86 -17.42 24.78 -4.02
N ILE A 87 -16.11 24.63 -3.78
CA ILE A 87 -15.52 23.57 -2.96
C ILE A 87 -14.55 24.18 -1.97
N ASN A 88 -14.20 23.43 -0.92
CA ASN A 88 -13.08 23.79 -0.06
C ASN A 88 -11.91 22.85 -0.37
N ILE A 89 -10.72 23.42 -0.50
CA ILE A 89 -9.47 22.67 -0.71
C ILE A 89 -8.63 22.82 0.56
N GLN A 90 -8.14 21.69 1.06
CA GLN A 90 -7.20 21.68 2.18
C GLN A 90 -5.79 21.96 1.67
N ASP A 91 -5.15 22.99 2.21
CA ASP A 91 -3.74 23.27 1.96
C ASP A 91 -2.88 22.22 2.69
N PRO A 92 -2.07 21.40 1.99
CA PRO A 92 -1.36 20.27 2.61
C PRO A 92 -0.30 20.70 3.62
N ARG A 93 0.21 21.94 3.56
CA ARG A 93 1.21 22.45 4.49
C ARG A 93 0.58 23.04 5.74
N THR A 94 -0.49 23.81 5.58
CA THR A 94 -1.13 24.53 6.69
C THR A 94 -2.30 23.76 7.30
N GLN A 95 -2.80 22.72 6.61
CA GLN A 95 -4.00 21.95 6.95
C GLN A 95 -5.29 22.77 7.04
N ILE A 96 -5.26 24.02 6.57
CA ILE A 96 -6.40 24.95 6.57
C ILE A 96 -7.21 24.75 5.29
N TRP A 97 -8.54 24.70 5.44
CA TRP A 97 -9.49 24.65 4.34
C TRP A 97 -9.71 26.04 3.76
N LYS A 98 -9.53 26.19 2.44
CA LYS A 98 -9.76 27.45 1.71
C LYS A 98 -10.81 27.25 0.62
N PRO A 99 -11.72 28.22 0.41
CA PRO A 99 -12.71 28.14 -0.65
C PRO A 99 -12.05 28.23 -2.03
N ALA A 100 -12.55 27.45 -2.98
CA ALA A 100 -12.10 27.37 -4.36
C ALA A 100 -13.26 27.01 -5.30
N GLY A 101 -13.12 27.31 -6.59
CA GLY A 101 -14.08 26.94 -7.63
C GLY A 101 -13.48 25.96 -8.63
N ILE A 102 -14.27 24.99 -9.07
CA ILE A 102 -13.84 24.04 -10.10
C ILE A 102 -13.83 24.74 -11.47
N LYS A 103 -12.67 24.79 -12.13
CA LYS A 103 -12.54 25.42 -13.46
C LYS A 103 -13.00 24.48 -14.59
N LYS A 104 -12.39 23.30 -14.68
CA LYS A 104 -12.69 22.28 -15.69
C LYS A 104 -12.26 20.91 -15.21
N LYS A 105 -12.93 19.85 -15.68
CA LYS A 105 -12.46 18.48 -15.50
C LYS A 105 -11.24 18.26 -16.40
N ILE A 106 -10.15 17.79 -15.83
CA ILE A 106 -8.98 17.33 -16.60
C ILE A 106 -9.27 15.86 -16.96
N GLN A 107 -9.13 15.50 -18.24
CA GLN A 107 -9.29 14.11 -18.68
C GLN A 107 -8.25 13.22 -17.98
N GLU A 108 -8.61 11.97 -17.68
CA GLU A 108 -7.70 11.01 -17.05
C GLU A 108 -6.42 10.90 -17.87
N VAL A 109 -5.28 11.09 -17.22
CA VAL A 109 -3.96 10.88 -17.81
C VAL A 109 -3.81 9.37 -18.05
N PRO A 110 -3.38 8.93 -19.26
CA PRO A 110 -3.23 7.52 -19.60
C PRO A 110 -2.23 6.79 -18.71
#